data_AF-A0AAE0VRS9-F1
#
_entry.id   AF-A0AAE0VRS9-F1
#
_cell.length_a   1.000
_cell.length_b   1.000
_cell.length_c   1.000
_cell.angle_alpha   90.00
_cell.angle_beta   90.00
_cell.angle_gamma   90.00
#
_symmetry.space_group_name_H-M   'P 1'
#
loop_
_entity.id
_entity.type
_entity.pdbx_description
1 polymer ?
#
loop_
_entity_poly.entity_id
_entity_poly.type
_entity_poly.pdbx_seq_one_letter_code
_entity_poly.pdbx_strand_id
1 'polypeptide(L)'
;MAADVGFNSGLRQRWIPDNDPTWNPDLPYGGKVYLARRKKPDGWFVTTIEGLVLCLTITFAFYAYFYFDSLHFHITHAYAHLGYASAQHQVGQRYLHGKGVEKHPVKAMEWFRKAADQGHPHASYNLAVGHMKGYKTDLKKGEAHQLVQHAAEHGVPEAHRVLNDVCARGGCK
;
A
#
# COMPACT_ATOMS: atom_id res chain seq x y z
N MET A 1 47.25 6.98 68.52
CA MET A 1 48.49 7.70 68.12
C MET A 1 48.31 8.02 66.64
N ALA A 2 48.28 9.25 66.13
CA ALA A 2 48.79 10.55 66.54
C ALA A 2 47.69 11.60 66.28
N ALA A 3 47.36 12.45 67.25
CA ALA A 3 47.94 13.78 67.51
C ALA A 3 47.16 14.88 66.77
N ASP A 4 46.46 15.69 67.58
CA ASP A 4 45.91 16.98 67.17
C ASP A 4 47.02 17.85 66.56
N VAL A 5 46.68 18.53 65.47
CA VAL A 5 47.32 19.79 65.11
C VAL A 5 46.22 20.80 64.86
N GLY A 6 45.88 21.55 65.91
CA GLY A 6 45.12 22.77 65.75
C GLY A 6 45.99 23.81 65.06
N PHE A 7 45.54 24.33 63.91
CA PHE A 7 45.97 25.65 63.46
C PHE A 7 44.80 26.47 62.96
N ASN A 8 44.71 27.65 63.56
CA ASN A 8 43.67 28.65 63.49
C ASN A 8 43.85 29.50 62.21
N SER A 9 42.82 29.58 61.37
CA SER A 9 42.69 30.69 60.41
C SER A 9 41.20 30.98 60.28
N GLY A 10 40.84 32.27 60.40
CA GLY A 10 39.46 32.78 60.41
C GLY A 10 38.72 32.65 59.08
N LEU A 11 38.70 31.46 58.50
CA LEU A 11 37.92 31.10 57.33
C LEU A 11 36.80 30.18 57.79
N ARG A 12 35.54 30.59 57.58
CA ARG A 12 34.36 29.75 57.79
C ARG A 12 34.62 28.39 57.14
N GLN A 13 34.71 27.32 57.94
CA GLN A 13 34.70 25.95 57.44
C GLN A 13 33.49 25.81 56.53
N ARG A 14 33.73 25.55 55.24
CA ARG A 14 32.65 25.42 54.26
C ARG A 14 31.80 24.23 54.69
N TRP A 15 30.51 24.48 54.92
CA TRP A 15 29.56 23.43 55.27
C TRP A 15 29.52 22.40 54.13
N ILE A 16 29.91 21.16 54.42
CA ILE A 16 29.84 20.03 53.51
C ILE A 16 28.61 19.21 53.95
N PRO A 17 27.58 19.04 53.11
CA PRO A 17 26.42 18.23 53.46
C PRO A 17 26.83 16.77 53.62
N ASP A 18 26.60 16.20 54.81
CA ASP A 18 26.79 14.77 55.02
C ASP A 18 25.73 13.99 54.23
N ASN A 19 26.17 13.18 53.27
CA ASN A 19 25.36 12.19 52.54
C ASN A 19 24.29 12.71 51.54
N ASP A 20 24.46 13.89 50.93
CA ASP A 20 23.63 14.30 49.78
C ASP A 20 24.16 13.65 48.48
N PRO A 21 23.43 12.71 47.84
CA PRO A 21 23.89 12.02 46.62
C PRO A 21 24.03 12.96 45.41
N THR A 22 23.57 14.21 45.49
CA THR A 22 23.67 15.21 44.41
C THR A 22 24.87 16.15 44.55
N TRP A 23 25.67 15.98 45.62
CA TRP A 23 26.83 16.82 45.92
C TRP A 23 28.11 16.26 45.29
N ASN A 24 28.80 17.06 44.48
CA ASN A 24 30.09 16.68 43.90
C ASN A 24 31.21 17.61 44.43
N PRO A 25 32.21 17.08 45.16
CA PRO A 25 33.31 17.85 45.73
C PRO A 25 34.37 18.28 44.70
N ASP A 26 34.43 17.66 43.52
CA ASP A 26 35.46 17.95 42.49
C ASP A 26 35.21 19.24 41.70
N LEU A 27 34.06 19.90 41.92
CA LEU A 27 33.74 21.17 41.29
C LEU A 27 34.43 22.33 42.02
N PRO A 28 34.95 23.36 41.31
CA PRO A 28 35.76 24.44 41.88
C PRO A 28 35.07 25.26 42.98
N TYR A 29 33.76 25.08 43.17
CA TYR A 29 32.99 25.75 44.22
C TYR A 29 32.16 24.81 45.09
N GLY A 30 32.25 23.48 44.93
CA GLY A 30 31.42 22.50 45.66
C GLY A 30 29.93 22.80 45.53
N GLY A 31 29.21 22.04 44.72
CA GLY A 31 27.82 22.40 44.38
C GLY A 31 26.93 21.20 44.14
N LYS A 32 25.62 21.43 44.27
CA LYS A 32 24.62 20.46 43.81
C LYS A 32 24.64 20.42 42.30
N VAL A 33 24.87 19.23 41.74
CA VAL A 33 24.78 19.03 40.29
C VAL A 33 23.32 18.90 39.93
N TYR A 34 22.68 20.02 39.61
CA TYR A 34 21.41 19.97 38.88
C TYR A 34 21.75 19.55 37.46
N LEU A 35 21.72 18.24 37.18
CA LEU A 35 21.54 17.80 35.81
C LEU A 35 20.25 18.44 35.34
N ALA A 36 20.34 19.42 34.43
CA ALA A 36 19.18 20.07 33.86
C ALA A 36 18.36 18.98 33.17
N ARG A 37 17.36 18.44 33.88
CA ARG A 37 16.41 17.50 33.30
C ARG A 37 15.70 18.29 32.22
N ARG A 38 16.02 18.01 30.95
CA ARG A 38 15.34 18.64 29.82
C ARG A 38 13.84 18.53 30.07
N LYS A 39 13.13 19.66 30.10
CA LYS A 39 11.68 19.67 30.25
C LYS A 39 11.12 18.84 29.10
N LYS A 40 10.36 17.78 29.43
CA LYS A 40 9.69 16.99 28.40
C LYS A 40 8.76 17.93 27.61
N PRO A 41 8.69 17.81 26.28
CA PRO A 41 7.76 18.61 25.49
C PRO A 41 6.35 18.41 26.02
N ASP A 42 5.56 19.47 25.99
CA ASP A 42 4.18 19.41 26.46
C ASP A 42 3.40 18.36 25.64
N GLY A 43 2.56 17.55 26.30
CA GLY A 43 1.95 16.38 25.67
C GLY A 43 1.17 16.70 24.38
N TRP A 44 0.48 17.84 24.36
CA TRP A 44 -0.28 18.30 23.19
C TRP A 44 0.61 18.59 21.96
N PHE A 45 1.86 19.00 22.19
CA PHE A 45 2.82 19.26 21.10
C PHE A 45 3.32 17.96 20.49
N VAL A 46 3.59 16.94 21.32
CA VAL A 46 4.01 15.62 20.85
C VAL A 46 2.90 14.97 20.03
N THR A 47 1.64 14.99 20.52
CA THR A 47 0.51 14.41 19.78
C THR A 47 0.23 15.16 18.47
N THR A 48 0.47 16.47 18.43
CA THR A 48 0.35 17.27 17.20
C THR A 48 1.42 16.86 16.19
N ILE A 49 2.68 16.69 16.60
CA ILE A 49 3.75 16.22 15.71
C ILE A 49 3.45 14.81 15.19
N GLU A 50 3.05 13.89 16.06
CA GLU A 50 2.71 12.52 15.67
C GLU A 50 1.57 12.51 14.65
N GLY A 51 0.52 13.30 14.88
CA GLY A 51 -0.59 13.46 13.94
C GLY A 51 -0.16 13.99 12.58
N LEU A 52 0.70 15.03 12.55
CA LEU A 52 1.22 15.59 11.31
C LEU A 52 2.10 14.60 10.55
N VAL A 53 2.95 13.84 11.24
CA VAL A 53 3.78 12.80 10.62
C VAL A 53 2.90 11.69 10.03
N LEU A 54 1.84 11.27 10.73
CA LEU A 54 0.88 10.30 10.18
C LEU A 54 0.15 10.84 8.95
N CYS A 55 -0.32 12.10 8.98
CA CYS A 55 -0.95 12.72 7.82
C CYS A 55 0.01 12.80 6.62
N LEU A 56 1.27 13.16 6.84
CA LEU A 56 2.28 13.25 5.78
C LEU A 56 2.62 11.88 5.20
N THR A 57 2.75 10.84 6.03
CA THR A 57 3.04 9.49 5.54
C THR A 57 1.86 8.90 4.76
N ILE A 58 0.62 9.13 5.21
CA ILE A 58 -0.58 8.68 4.49
C ILE A 58 -0.71 9.39 3.13
N THR A 59 -0.52 10.71 3.09
CA THR A 59 -0.60 11.48 1.83
C THR A 59 0.51 11.08 0.86
N PHE A 60 1.74 10.87 1.35
CA PHE A 60 2.83 10.36 0.54
C PHE A 60 2.55 8.94 0.01
N ALA A 61 2.08 8.03 0.86
CA ALA A 61 1.73 6.67 0.45
C ALA A 61 0.61 6.65 -0.59
N PHE A 62 -0.42 7.49 -0.40
CA PHE A 62 -1.50 7.67 -1.37
C PHE A 62 -0.97 8.20 -2.70
N TYR A 63 -0.17 9.27 -2.68
CA TYR A 63 0.43 9.82 -3.89
C TYR A 63 1.31 8.79 -4.62
N ALA A 64 2.16 8.07 -3.87
CA ALA A 64 3.00 7.01 -4.42
C ALA A 64 2.15 5.92 -5.07
N TYR A 65 1.09 5.45 -4.40
CA TYR A 65 0.17 4.45 -4.95
C TYR A 65 -0.46 4.90 -6.28
N PHE A 66 -0.99 6.12 -6.34
CA PHE A 66 -1.59 6.67 -7.56
C PHE A 66 -0.59 6.85 -8.70
N TYR A 67 0.62 7.30 -8.37
CA TYR A 67 1.71 7.44 -9.33
C TYR A 67 2.15 6.08 -9.89
N PHE A 68 2.34 5.09 -9.02
CA PHE A 68 2.69 3.73 -9.43
C PHE A 68 1.61 3.08 -10.28
N ASP A 69 0.32 3.30 -9.98
CA ASP A 69 -0.79 2.76 -10.79
C ASP A 69 -0.79 3.35 -12.21
N SER A 70 -0.52 4.65 -12.34
CA SER A 70 -0.43 5.34 -13.62
C SER A 70 0.77 4.86 -14.43
N LEU A 71 1.95 4.73 -13.81
CA LEU A 71 3.15 4.20 -14.45
C LEU A 71 2.96 2.75 -14.90
N HIS A 72 2.37 1.92 -14.04
CA HIS A 72 2.07 0.53 -14.35
C HIS A 72 1.15 0.41 -15.56
N PHE A 73 0.14 1.27 -15.69
CA PHE A 73 -0.72 1.27 -16.88
C PHE A 73 0.05 1.52 -18.18
N HIS A 74 0.94 2.52 -18.21
CA HIS A 74 1.73 2.82 -19.42
C HIS A 74 2.65 1.66 -19.82
N ILE A 75 3.33 1.05 -18.85
CA ILE A 75 4.21 -0.09 -19.08
C ILE A 75 3.39 -1.28 -19.58
N THR A 76 2.30 -1.63 -18.90
CA THR A 76 1.42 -2.74 -19.30
C THR A 76 0.78 -2.49 -20.67
N HIS A 77 0.44 -1.25 -21.00
CA HIS A 77 -0.04 -0.88 -22.33
C HIS A 77 1.03 -1.10 -23.40
N ALA A 78 2.29 -0.72 -23.15
CA ALA A 78 3.39 -1.01 -24.07
C ALA A 78 3.57 -2.52 -24.29
N TYR A 79 3.55 -3.33 -23.21
CA TYR A 79 3.61 -4.79 -23.33
C TYR A 79 2.39 -5.38 -24.07
N ALA A 80 1.20 -4.79 -23.92
CA ALA A 80 0.02 -5.22 -24.66
C ALA A 80 0.19 -5.03 -26.18
N HIS A 81 0.86 -3.95 -26.61
CA HIS A 81 1.21 -3.71 -28.02
C HIS A 81 2.28 -4.68 -28.53
N LEU A 82 3.20 -5.12 -27.67
CA LEU A 82 4.17 -6.18 -28.00
C LEU A 82 3.52 -7.57 -28.15
N GLY A 83 2.25 -7.71 -27.81
CA GLY A 83 1.48 -8.94 -28.04
C GLY A 83 1.35 -9.84 -26.82
N TYR A 84 1.81 -9.46 -25.63
CA TYR A 84 1.68 -10.32 -24.44
C TYR A 84 0.22 -10.45 -23.99
N ALA A 85 -0.35 -11.67 -24.06
CA ALA A 85 -1.76 -11.93 -23.70
C ALA A 85 -2.15 -11.46 -22.29
N SER A 86 -1.28 -11.68 -21.30
CA SER A 86 -1.53 -11.25 -19.91
C SER A 86 -1.63 -9.72 -19.80
N ALA A 87 -0.77 -8.99 -20.52
CA ALA A 87 -0.80 -7.53 -20.54
C ALA A 87 -2.06 -7.01 -21.25
N GLN A 88 -2.43 -7.61 -22.38
CA GLN A 88 -3.68 -7.28 -23.09
C GLN A 88 -4.91 -7.49 -22.21
N HIS A 89 -4.96 -8.60 -21.46
CA HIS A 89 -6.00 -8.86 -20.46
C HIS A 89 -6.03 -7.76 -19.38
N GLN A 90 -4.89 -7.40 -18.81
CA GLN A 90 -4.81 -6.36 -17.78
C GLN A 90 -5.25 -4.98 -18.32
N VAL A 91 -4.84 -4.60 -19.53
CA VAL A 91 -5.30 -3.37 -20.19
C VAL A 91 -6.83 -3.38 -20.38
N GLY A 92 -7.38 -4.51 -20.84
CA GLY A 92 -8.83 -4.69 -20.96
C GLY A 92 -9.55 -4.49 -19.61
N GLN A 93 -9.02 -5.07 -18.53
CA GLN A 93 -9.59 -4.88 -17.20
C GLN A 93 -9.56 -3.42 -16.75
N ARG A 94 -8.48 -2.67 -17.05
CA ARG A 94 -8.37 -1.25 -16.71
C ARG A 94 -9.42 -0.41 -17.42
N TYR A 95 -9.62 -0.61 -18.72
CA TYR A 95 -10.67 0.06 -19.49
C TYR A 95 -12.09 -0.32 -19.03
N LEU A 96 -12.29 -1.55 -18.54
CA LEU A 96 -13.60 -2.00 -18.03
C LEU A 96 -13.96 -1.34 -16.69
N HIS A 97 -12.99 -1.21 -15.78
CA HIS A 97 -13.21 -0.66 -14.44
C HIS A 97 -13.03 0.86 -14.37
N GLY A 98 -12.30 1.46 -15.31
CA GLY A 98 -12.00 2.89 -15.30
C GLY A 98 -10.99 3.31 -14.22
N LYS A 99 -10.08 2.41 -13.81
CA LYS A 99 -9.04 2.73 -12.82
C LYS A 99 -7.90 3.49 -13.49
N GLY A 100 -7.82 4.80 -13.26
CA GLY A 100 -6.78 5.67 -13.80
C GLY A 100 -6.96 6.05 -15.28
N VAL A 101 -8.00 5.54 -15.94
CA VAL A 101 -8.32 5.79 -17.36
C VAL A 101 -9.83 5.90 -17.52
N GLU A 102 -10.29 6.67 -18.50
CA GLU A 102 -11.72 6.74 -18.82
C GLU A 102 -12.29 5.34 -19.16
N LYS A 103 -13.47 5.07 -18.63
CA LYS A 103 -14.13 3.76 -18.80
C LYS A 103 -14.61 3.60 -20.24
N HIS A 104 -14.03 2.63 -20.94
CA HIS A 104 -14.35 2.32 -22.33
C HIS A 104 -14.59 0.82 -22.48
N PRO A 105 -15.82 0.33 -22.22
CA PRO A 105 -16.11 -1.10 -22.20
C PRO A 105 -15.95 -1.76 -23.58
N VAL A 106 -16.20 -1.03 -24.68
CA VAL A 106 -16.01 -1.55 -26.04
C VAL A 106 -14.54 -1.85 -26.32
N LYS A 107 -13.65 -0.89 -26.06
CA LYS A 107 -12.19 -1.07 -26.17
C LYS A 107 -11.70 -2.21 -25.25
N ALA A 108 -12.25 -2.33 -24.06
CA ALA A 108 -11.91 -3.44 -23.16
C ALA A 108 -12.17 -4.80 -23.80
N MET A 109 -13.31 -4.96 -24.50
CA MET A 109 -13.66 -6.20 -25.17
C MET A 109 -12.76 -6.50 -26.37
N GLU A 110 -12.34 -5.48 -27.13
CA GLU A 110 -11.34 -5.65 -28.20
C GLU A 110 -10.00 -6.17 -27.65
N TRP A 111 -9.54 -5.65 -26.51
CA TRP A 111 -8.32 -6.14 -25.87
C TRP A 111 -8.48 -7.57 -25.31
N PHE A 112 -9.62 -7.88 -24.71
CA PHE A 112 -9.90 -9.25 -24.28
C PHE A 112 -9.99 -10.22 -25.45
N ARG A 113 -10.51 -9.80 -26.60
CA ARG A 113 -10.51 -10.60 -27.82
C ARG A 113 -9.09 -10.96 -28.24
N LYS A 114 -8.20 -9.98 -28.37
CA LYS A 114 -6.78 -10.22 -28.73
C LYS A 114 -6.09 -11.21 -27.77
N ALA A 115 -6.39 -11.13 -26.49
CA ALA A 115 -5.84 -12.05 -25.50
C ALA A 115 -6.51 -13.44 -25.54
N ALA A 116 -7.81 -13.51 -25.81
CA ALA A 116 -8.56 -14.76 -26.00
C ALA A 116 -8.10 -15.51 -27.25
N ASP A 117 -7.78 -14.80 -28.33
CA ASP A 117 -7.24 -15.37 -29.57
C ASP A 117 -5.86 -16.01 -29.34
N GLN A 118 -5.12 -15.57 -28.32
CA GLN A 118 -3.88 -16.20 -27.85
C GLN A 118 -4.11 -17.35 -26.84
N GLY A 119 -5.37 -17.72 -26.59
CA GLY A 119 -5.74 -18.79 -25.66
C GLY A 119 -5.70 -18.40 -24.18
N HIS A 120 -5.75 -17.10 -23.84
CA HIS A 120 -5.70 -16.68 -22.44
C HIS A 120 -7.06 -16.93 -21.73
N PRO A 121 -7.16 -17.88 -20.78
CA PRO A 121 -8.44 -18.34 -20.24
C PRO A 121 -9.28 -17.25 -19.57
N HIS A 122 -8.64 -16.41 -18.74
CA HIS A 122 -9.33 -15.32 -18.07
C HIS A 122 -9.81 -14.23 -19.04
N ALA A 123 -9.17 -14.07 -20.20
CA ALA A 123 -9.60 -13.10 -21.19
C ALA A 123 -10.86 -13.58 -21.91
N SER A 124 -10.89 -14.86 -22.30
CA SER A 124 -12.07 -15.53 -22.85
C SER A 124 -13.27 -15.46 -21.90
N TYR A 125 -13.04 -15.71 -20.60
CA TYR A 125 -14.05 -15.54 -19.56
C TYR A 125 -14.59 -14.10 -19.49
N ASN A 126 -13.70 -13.10 -19.38
CA ASN A 126 -14.12 -11.69 -19.26
C ASN A 126 -14.83 -11.18 -20.51
N LEU A 127 -14.42 -11.65 -21.69
CA LEU A 127 -15.07 -11.33 -22.95
C LEU A 127 -16.50 -11.90 -23.00
N ALA A 128 -16.67 -13.16 -22.61
CA ALA A 128 -17.99 -13.80 -22.59
C ALA A 128 -18.93 -13.15 -21.56
N VAL A 129 -18.45 -12.88 -20.35
CA VAL A 129 -19.22 -12.16 -19.33
C VAL A 129 -19.58 -10.75 -19.80
N GLY A 130 -18.67 -10.08 -20.51
CA GLY A 130 -18.93 -8.77 -21.09
C GLY A 130 -20.03 -8.78 -22.13
N HIS A 131 -20.03 -9.77 -23.03
CA HIS A 131 -21.11 -10.00 -23.99
C HIS A 131 -22.44 -10.31 -23.28
N MET A 132 -22.45 -11.17 -22.25
CA MET A 132 -23.65 -11.48 -21.48
C MET A 132 -24.24 -10.28 -20.72
N LYS A 133 -23.38 -9.35 -20.27
CA LYS A 133 -23.80 -8.07 -19.67
C LYS A 133 -24.36 -7.07 -20.69
N GLY A 134 -24.29 -7.39 -21.99
CA GLY A 134 -24.81 -6.56 -23.08
C GLY A 134 -23.83 -5.50 -23.59
N TYR A 135 -22.52 -5.63 -23.34
CA TYR A 135 -21.55 -4.74 -23.97
C TYR A 135 -21.49 -5.00 -25.48
N LYS A 136 -21.37 -3.93 -26.27
CA LYS A 136 -21.18 -4.02 -27.72
C LYS A 136 -19.87 -4.76 -27.99
N THR A 137 -20.00 -5.92 -28.63
CA THR A 137 -18.90 -6.81 -29.00
C THR A 137 -19.23 -7.43 -30.34
N ASP A 138 -18.22 -7.79 -31.11
CA ASP A 138 -18.37 -8.41 -32.44
C ASP A 138 -18.56 -9.93 -32.37
N LEU A 139 -18.94 -10.47 -31.20
CA LEU A 139 -19.19 -11.90 -31.03
C LEU A 139 -20.42 -12.35 -31.80
N LYS A 140 -20.33 -13.53 -32.41
CA LYS A 140 -21.51 -14.20 -32.97
C LYS A 140 -22.38 -14.76 -31.85
N LYS A 141 -23.70 -14.85 -32.10
CA LYS A 141 -24.62 -15.54 -31.19
C LYS A 141 -24.15 -16.99 -30.98
N GLY A 142 -23.94 -17.39 -29.72
CA GLY A 142 -23.45 -18.72 -29.33
C GLY A 142 -21.95 -18.80 -29.01
N GLU A 143 -21.15 -17.87 -29.52
CA GLU A 143 -19.69 -17.87 -29.31
C GLU A 143 -19.31 -17.62 -27.84
N ALA A 144 -20.10 -16.80 -27.13
CA ALA A 144 -19.87 -16.52 -25.71
C ALA A 144 -19.91 -17.79 -24.85
N HIS A 145 -20.77 -18.77 -25.17
CA HIS A 145 -20.85 -20.02 -24.42
C HIS A 145 -19.58 -20.86 -24.63
N GLN A 146 -19.09 -20.95 -25.86
CA GLN A 146 -17.85 -21.65 -26.21
C GLN A 146 -16.64 -21.05 -25.48
N LEU A 147 -16.57 -19.73 -25.39
CA LEU A 147 -15.51 -19.04 -24.64
C LEU A 147 -15.53 -19.34 -23.14
N VAL A 148 -16.73 -19.45 -22.53
CA VAL A 148 -16.87 -19.84 -21.12
C VAL A 148 -16.48 -21.30 -20.91
N GLN A 149 -16.88 -22.20 -21.80
CA GLN A 149 -16.48 -23.62 -21.76
C GLN A 149 -14.96 -23.75 -21.84
N HIS A 150 -14.33 -23.09 -22.83
CA HIS A 150 -12.88 -23.08 -22.99
C HIS A 150 -12.18 -22.55 -21.72
N ALA A 151 -12.68 -21.45 -21.13
CA ALA A 151 -12.12 -20.93 -19.88
C ALA A 151 -12.27 -21.91 -18.70
N ALA A 152 -13.39 -22.64 -18.62
CA ALA A 152 -13.61 -23.65 -17.59
C ALA A 152 -12.64 -24.84 -17.75
N GLU A 153 -12.44 -25.34 -18.97
CA GLU A 153 -11.48 -26.42 -19.28
C GLU A 153 -10.05 -26.06 -18.87
N HIS A 154 -9.67 -24.79 -19.02
CA HIS A 154 -8.35 -24.29 -18.66
C HIS A 154 -8.24 -23.88 -17.18
N GLY A 155 -9.18 -24.32 -16.34
CA GLY A 155 -9.07 -24.23 -14.89
C GLY A 155 -9.51 -22.90 -14.29
N VAL A 156 -10.25 -22.06 -15.01
CA VAL A 156 -10.84 -20.83 -14.42
C VAL A 156 -12.04 -21.23 -13.53
N PRO A 157 -11.94 -21.11 -12.19
CA PRO A 157 -13.03 -21.55 -11.30
C PRO A 157 -14.29 -20.70 -11.45
N GLU A 158 -14.14 -19.41 -11.78
CA GLU A 158 -15.26 -18.50 -12.02
C GLU A 158 -16.06 -18.88 -13.27
N ALA A 159 -15.40 -19.45 -14.28
CA ALA A 159 -16.04 -19.88 -15.51
C ALA A 159 -17.05 -21.01 -15.26
N HIS A 160 -16.72 -21.96 -14.39
CA HIS A 160 -17.64 -23.05 -14.00
C HIS A 160 -18.93 -22.52 -13.38
N ARG A 161 -18.84 -21.49 -12.55
CA ARG A 161 -20.02 -20.85 -11.95
C ARG A 161 -20.92 -20.22 -13.00
N VAL A 162 -20.34 -19.49 -13.95
CA VAL A 162 -21.09 -18.85 -15.03
C VAL A 162 -21.70 -19.90 -15.96
N LEU A 163 -20.98 -20.99 -16.24
CA LEU A 163 -21.49 -22.09 -17.04
C LEU A 163 -22.74 -22.72 -16.41
N ASN A 164 -22.71 -22.99 -15.10
CA ASN A 164 -23.85 -23.53 -14.36
C ASN A 164 -25.06 -22.59 -14.39
N ASP A 165 -24.84 -21.28 -14.25
CA ASP A 165 -25.91 -20.27 -14.32
C ASP A 165 -26.52 -20.18 -15.74
N VAL A 166 -25.70 -20.22 -16.78
CA VAL A 166 -26.17 -20.25 -18.18
C VAL A 166 -26.99 -21.51 -18.46
N CYS A 167 -26.54 -22.66 -17.97
CA CYS A 167 -27.26 -23.92 -18.15
C CYS A 167 -28.57 -23.96 -17.36
N ALA A 168 -28.62 -23.38 -16.16
CA ALA A 168 -29.86 -23.22 -15.39
C ALA A 168 -30.90 -22.33 -16.10
N ARG A 169 -30.44 -21.36 -16.91
CA ARG A 169 -31.30 -20.49 -17.73
C ARG A 169 -31.72 -21.12 -19.07
N GLY A 170 -31.35 -22.39 -19.32
CA GLY A 170 -31.69 -23.12 -20.54
C GLY A 170 -30.76 -22.86 -21.73
N GLY A 171 -29.63 -22.17 -21.53
CA GLY A 171 -28.65 -21.85 -22.58
C GLY A 171 -27.58 -22.93 -22.84
N CYS A 172 -27.83 -24.16 -22.41
CA CYS A 172 -26.93 -25.31 -22.55
C CYS A 172 -27.30 -26.08 -23.84
N LYS A 173 -27.15 -25.46 -25.03
CA LYS A 173 -27.31 -26.16 -26.32
C LYS A 173 -26.60 -25.43 -27.45
#